data_AF-A0A7W0SJT3-F1
#
_entry.id   AF-A0A7W0SJT3-F1
#
_cell.length_a   1.000
_cell.length_b   1.000
_cell.length_c   1.000
_cell.angle_alpha   90.00
_cell.angle_beta   90.00
_cell.angle_gamma   90.00
#
_symmetry.space_group_name_H-M   'P 1'
#
loop_
_entity.id
_entity.type
_entity.pdbx_description
1 polymer ?
#
loop_
_entity_poly.entity_id
_entity_poly.type
_entity_poly.pdbx_seq_one_letter_code
_entity_poly.pdbx_strand_id
1 'polypeptide(L)'
;FAGNVTYPKAAELRECAARVPEDRLLVETDSPYLAPQARRGRANEPANVVHTAAALAEARAQDPDRLVARLDANAAAAFGLA
;
A
#
# COMPACT_ATOMS: atom_id res chain seq x y z
N PHE A 1 1.48 2.80 4.23
CA PHE A 1 2.48 1.87 3.66
C PHE A 1 2.82 2.34 2.27
N ALA A 2 4.11 2.39 1.92
CA ALA A 2 4.59 2.85 0.62
C ALA A 2 5.19 1.71 -0.21
N GLY A 3 5.74 2.04 -1.39
CA GLY A 3 6.23 1.04 -2.35
C GLY A 3 7.33 0.11 -1.82
N ASN A 4 8.00 0.44 -0.71
CA ASN A 4 8.96 -0.45 -0.05
C ASN A 4 8.37 -1.77 0.47
N VAL A 5 7.05 -1.85 0.67
CA VAL A 5 6.38 -3.12 1.02
C VAL A 5 6.49 -4.18 -0.09
N THR A 6 6.72 -3.74 -1.34
CA THR A 6 6.89 -4.63 -2.48
C THR A 6 8.31 -5.20 -2.59
N TYR A 7 9.27 -4.72 -1.79
CA TYR A 7 10.67 -5.12 -1.93
C TYR A 7 10.89 -6.56 -1.42
N PRO A 8 11.78 -7.34 -2.06
CA PRO A 8 12.02 -8.74 -1.68
C PRO A 8 12.38 -8.93 -0.19
N LYS A 9 13.13 -7.99 0.38
CA LYS A 9 13.61 -8.04 1.78
C LYS A 9 12.64 -7.42 2.80
N ALA A 10 11.48 -6.92 2.38
CA ALA A 10 10.52 -6.24 3.27
C ALA A 10 9.54 -7.22 3.97
N ALA A 11 10.03 -8.38 4.41
CA ALA A 11 9.20 -9.40 5.07
C ALA A 11 8.55 -8.85 6.35
N GLU A 12 9.34 -8.28 7.26
CA GLU A 12 8.85 -7.69 8.51
C GLU A 12 7.81 -6.57 8.26
N LEU A 13 7.99 -5.78 7.20
CA LEU A 13 7.03 -4.73 6.85
C LEU A 13 5.69 -5.31 6.39
N ARG A 14 5.71 -6.41 5.64
CA ARG A 14 4.50 -7.16 5.25
C ARG A 14 3.83 -7.83 6.45
N GLU A 15 4.60 -8.37 7.39
CA GLU A 15 4.07 -8.90 8.64
C GLU A 15 3.42 -7.82 9.51
N CYS A 16 4.04 -6.65 9.61
CA CYS A 16 3.42 -5.48 10.24
C CYS A 16 2.12 -5.11 9.52
N ALA A 17 2.14 -5.03 8.18
CA ALA A 17 0.94 -4.76 7.39
C ALA A 17 -0.17 -5.77 7.66
N ALA A 18 0.13 -7.05 7.88
CA ALA A 18 -0.84 -8.08 8.21
C ALA A 18 -1.53 -7.87 9.58
N ARG A 19 -0.85 -7.22 10.52
CA ARG A 19 -1.31 -7.03 11.90
C ARG A 19 -2.03 -5.70 12.15
N VAL A 20 -1.90 -4.73 11.26
CA VAL A 20 -2.58 -3.43 11.39
C VAL A 20 -4.11 -3.65 11.32
N PRO A 21 -4.91 -3.05 12.23
CA PRO A 21 -6.37 -3.08 12.12
C PRO A 21 -6.83 -2.58 10.75
N GLU A 22 -7.84 -3.23 10.19
CA GLU A 22 -8.29 -2.98 8.81
C GLU A 22 -8.71 -1.52 8.59
N ASP A 23 -9.31 -0.87 9.59
CA ASP A 23 -9.78 0.52 9.60
C ASP A 23 -8.65 1.57 9.81
N ARG A 24 -7.41 1.12 9.98
CA ARG A 24 -6.23 1.98 10.20
C ARG A 24 -5.16 1.82 9.14
N LEU A 25 -5.43 1.01 8.11
CA LEU A 25 -4.51 0.79 7.02
C LEU A 25 -4.64 1.92 5.99
N LEU A 26 -3.50 2.50 5.59
CA LEU A 26 -3.40 3.47 4.51
C LEU A 26 -2.29 3.07 3.54
N VAL A 27 -2.42 3.48 2.28
CA VAL A 27 -1.47 3.25 1.21
C VAL A 27 -1.02 4.58 0.60
N GLU A 28 0.25 4.66 0.18
CA GLU A 28 0.81 5.82 -0.49
C GLU A 28 1.93 5.41 -1.45
N THR A 29 2.50 6.37 -2.16
CA THR A 29 3.68 6.15 -3.02
C THR A 29 4.96 6.75 -2.47
N ASP A 30 4.87 7.82 -1.69
CA ASP A 30 6.01 8.69 -1.35
C ASP A 30 6.75 9.19 -2.59
N SER A 31 6.02 9.46 -3.69
CA SER A 31 6.61 9.94 -4.94
C SER A 31 7.33 11.27 -4.73
N PRO A 32 8.53 11.47 -5.31
CA PRO A 32 9.18 10.63 -6.33
C PRO A 32 10.01 9.45 -5.80
N TYR A 33 10.00 9.19 -4.51
CA TYR A 33 10.77 8.14 -3.84
C TYR A 33 10.00 6.82 -3.75
N LEU A 34 10.67 5.80 -3.20
CA LEU A 34 10.09 4.49 -2.88
C LEU A 34 9.34 3.81 -4.04
N ALA A 35 9.88 3.93 -5.27
CA ALA A 35 9.34 3.23 -6.43
C ALA A 35 9.16 1.73 -6.13
N PRO A 36 7.97 1.15 -6.38
CA PRO A 36 7.72 -0.25 -6.08
C PRO A 36 8.66 -1.16 -6.89
N GLN A 37 8.83 -2.39 -6.45
CA GLN A 37 9.79 -3.35 -7.00
C GLN A 37 9.65 -3.51 -8.53
N ALA A 38 8.42 -3.56 -9.05
CA ALA A 38 8.14 -3.66 -10.48
C ALA A 38 8.57 -2.43 -11.32
N ARG A 39 8.82 -1.29 -10.67
CA ARG A 39 9.17 0.00 -11.30
C ARG A 39 10.51 0.57 -10.79
N ARG A 40 11.32 -0.25 -10.12
CA ARG A 40 12.63 0.16 -9.57
C ARG A 40 13.56 0.72 -10.64
N GLY A 41 14.44 1.63 -10.23
CA GLY A 41 15.40 2.30 -11.11
C GLY A 41 14.83 3.51 -11.85
N ARG A 42 13.57 3.89 -11.60
CA ARG A 42 12.92 5.10 -12.12
C ARG A 42 12.32 5.89 -10.97
N ALA A 43 12.02 7.17 -11.20
CA ALA A 43 11.24 7.97 -10.26
C ALA A 43 9.87 7.33 -10.04
N ASN A 44 9.39 7.36 -8.80
CA ASN A 44 8.05 6.88 -8.50
C ASN A 44 6.99 7.89 -8.91
N GLU A 45 5.78 7.43 -9.17
CA GLU A 45 4.64 8.24 -9.60
C GLU A 45 3.39 7.84 -8.82
N PRO A 46 2.42 8.75 -8.59
CA PRO A 46 1.19 8.45 -7.87
C PRO A 46 0.42 7.24 -8.43
N ALA A 47 0.44 7.06 -9.76
CA ALA A 47 -0.22 5.94 -10.44
C ALA A 47 0.32 4.56 -10.00
N ASN A 48 1.54 4.48 -9.47
CA ASN A 48 2.14 3.23 -9.01
C ASN A 48 1.60 2.75 -7.66
N VAL A 49 0.70 3.50 -6.99
CA VAL A 49 0.08 3.11 -5.71
C VAL A 49 -0.60 1.73 -5.80
N VAL A 50 -1.08 1.36 -7.00
CA VAL A 50 -1.70 0.06 -7.29
C VAL A 50 -0.78 -1.13 -6.95
N HIS A 51 0.53 -0.98 -7.13
CA HIS A 51 1.50 -2.03 -6.79
C HIS A 51 1.66 -2.19 -5.28
N THR A 52 1.60 -1.09 -4.54
CA THR A 52 1.63 -1.11 -3.07
C THR A 52 0.35 -1.76 -2.53
N ALA A 53 -0.81 -1.38 -3.05
CA ALA A 53 -2.10 -1.95 -2.64
C ALA A 53 -2.17 -3.47 -2.90
N ALA A 54 -1.71 -3.93 -4.08
CA ALA A 54 -1.64 -5.36 -4.40
C ALA A 54 -0.75 -6.15 -3.42
N ALA A 55 0.44 -5.62 -3.09
CA ALA A 55 1.32 -6.28 -2.12
C ALA A 55 0.74 -6.30 -0.69
N LEU A 56 -0.07 -5.30 -0.31
CA LEU A 56 -0.80 -5.32 0.96
C LEU A 56 -1.92 -6.37 0.95
N ALA A 57 -2.65 -6.52 -0.16
CA ALA A 57 -3.69 -7.55 -0.31
C ALA A 57 -3.10 -8.96 -0.17
N GLU A 58 -1.98 -9.22 -0.84
CA GLU A 58 -1.23 -10.47 -0.71
C GLU A 58 -0.75 -10.70 0.73
N ALA A 59 -0.11 -9.71 1.36
CA ALA A 59 0.39 -9.84 2.73
C ALA A 59 -0.71 -10.08 3.76
N ARG A 60 -1.93 -9.59 3.49
CA ARG A 60 -3.10 -9.74 4.36
C ARG A 60 -3.98 -10.93 4.00
N ALA A 61 -3.66 -11.66 2.92
CA ALA A 61 -4.52 -12.70 2.34
C ALA A 61 -5.98 -12.21 2.12
N GLN A 62 -6.12 -10.97 1.62
CA GLN A 62 -7.42 -10.33 1.37
C GLN A 62 -7.68 -10.20 -0.13
N ASP A 63 -8.97 -10.18 -0.48
CA ASP A 63 -9.40 -9.81 -1.83
C ASP A 63 -8.93 -8.37 -2.16
N PRO A 64 -8.29 -8.14 -3.33
CA PRO A 64 -7.77 -6.83 -3.70
C PRO A 64 -8.83 -5.74 -3.78
N ASP A 65 -9.99 -6.03 -4.38
CA ASP A 65 -11.05 -5.03 -4.57
C ASP A 65 -11.65 -4.63 -3.23
N ARG A 66 -11.87 -5.60 -2.34
CA ARG A 66 -12.30 -5.32 -0.96
C ARG A 66 -11.28 -4.48 -0.20
N LEU A 67 -9.98 -4.78 -0.34
CA LEU A 67 -8.94 -4.00 0.34
C LEU A 67 -8.88 -2.56 -0.17
N VAL A 68 -8.99 -2.36 -1.50
CA VAL A 68 -9.01 -1.01 -2.09
C VAL A 68 -10.21 -0.21 -1.58
N ALA A 69 -11.42 -0.78 -1.60
CA ALA A 69 -12.60 -0.11 -1.07
C ALA A 69 -12.44 0.28 0.41
N ARG A 70 -11.78 -0.57 1.21
CA ARG A 70 -11.44 -0.25 2.59
C ARG A 70 -10.40 0.88 2.70
N LEU A 71 -9.34 0.84 1.90
CA LEU A 71 -8.30 1.88 1.90
C LEU A 71 -8.89 3.25 1.54
N ASP A 72 -9.81 3.31 0.58
CA ASP A 72 -10.54 4.52 0.22
C ASP A 72 -11.39 5.04 1.39
N ALA A 73 -12.16 4.16 2.03
CA ALA A 73 -12.96 4.52 3.21
C ALA A 73 -12.09 5.04 4.36
N ASN A 74 -10.92 4.42 4.60
CA ASN A 74 -9.98 4.84 5.62
C ASN A 74 -9.37 6.20 5.28
N ALA A 75 -8.99 6.44 4.03
CA ALA A 75 -8.44 7.71 3.58
C ALA A 75 -9.49 8.84 3.72
N ALA A 76 -10.73 8.59 3.31
CA ALA A 76 -11.83 9.53 3.49
C ALA A 76 -12.03 9.90 4.96
N ALA A 77 -12.06 8.90 5.85
CA ALA A 77 -12.20 9.14 7.29
C ALA A 77 -10.98 9.87 7.90
N ALA A 78 -9.77 9.53 7.49
CA ALA A 78 -8.53 10.10 8.05
C ALA A 78 -8.27 11.54 7.60
N PHE A 79 -8.61 11.86 6.35
CA PHE A 79 -8.30 13.15 5.72
C PHE A 79 -9.53 14.03 5.45
N GLY A 80 -10.74 13.55 5.73
CA GLY A 80 -11.98 14.30 5.49
C GLY A 80 -12.28 14.48 3.99
N LEU A 81 -12.01 13.46 3.17
CA LEU A 81 -12.28 13.50 1.73
C LEU A 81 -13.76 13.19 1.46
N ALA A 82 -14.37 13.95 0.55
CA ALA A 82 -15.78 13.86 0.16
C ALA A 82 -16.02 13.01 -1.08
#